data_AF-A0A7W1VQ53-F1
#
_entry.id   AF-A0A7W1VQ53-F1
#
_cell.length_a   1.000
_cell.length_b   1.000
_cell.length_c   1.000
_cell.angle_alpha   90.00
_cell.angle_beta   90.00
_cell.angle_gamma   90.00
#
_symmetry.space_group_name_H-M   'P 1'
#
loop_
_entity.id
_entity.type
_entity.pdbx_description
1 polymer ?
#
loop_
_entity_poly.entity_id
_entity_poly.type
_entity_poly.pdbx_seq_one_letter_code
_entity_poly.pdbx_strand_id
1 'polypeptide(L)'
;MRKLVLEHKVKTKGDADKGERCPAASKAVLEMKRGLRQQYLGQFADLHLLDLSLHEAESVAWDTTFPHLFFPILAEEKVTNALVWAERQRAVKASTSELSFAA
;
A
#
# COMPACT_ATOMS: atom_id res chain seq x y z
N MET A 1 10.37 -62.48 -5.62
CA MET A 1 9.10 -61.82 -5.99
C MET A 1 8.43 -61.30 -4.73
N ARG A 2 8.53 -59.99 -4.44
CA ARG A 2 7.86 -59.36 -3.29
C ARG A 2 6.88 -58.32 -3.82
N LYS A 3 5.62 -58.47 -3.41
CA LYS A 3 4.46 -57.63 -3.73
C LYS A 3 4.76 -56.16 -3.41
N LEU A 4 4.62 -55.27 -4.38
CA LEU A 4 4.39 -53.84 -4.12
C LEU A 4 2.88 -53.64 -4.14
N VAL A 5 2.32 -53.41 -2.95
CA VAL A 5 0.92 -53.05 -2.75
C VAL A 5 0.93 -51.76 -1.96
N LEU A 6 0.28 -50.74 -2.54
CA LEU A 6 -0.20 -49.49 -1.95
C LEU A 6 0.93 -48.51 -1.53
N GLU A 7 0.85 -47.22 -1.80
CA GLU A 7 -0.26 -46.34 -1.43
C GLU A 7 -0.45 -45.20 -2.43
N HIS A 8 -1.68 -45.06 -2.92
CA HIS A 8 -2.19 -43.77 -3.38
C HIS A 8 -2.26 -42.84 -2.18
N LYS A 9 -1.26 -41.97 -2.03
CA LYS A 9 -1.34 -40.88 -1.05
C LYS A 9 -1.98 -39.67 -1.71
N VAL A 10 -3.30 -39.76 -1.88
CA VAL A 10 -4.15 -38.58 -1.98
C VAL A 10 -4.00 -37.84 -0.65
N LYS A 11 -3.19 -36.79 -0.65
CA LYS A 11 -3.09 -35.86 0.48
C LYS A 11 -4.15 -34.79 0.29
N THR A 12 -5.38 -35.11 0.70
CA THR A 12 -6.33 -34.08 1.11
C THR A 12 -5.93 -33.56 2.49
N LYS A 13 -6.21 -32.27 2.72
CA LYS A 13 -6.61 -31.67 4.02
C LYS A 13 -5.59 -30.70 4.64
N GLY A 14 -6.06 -29.47 4.79
CA GLY A 14 -5.49 -28.43 5.66
C GLY A 14 -6.13 -27.08 5.36
N ASP A 15 -7.19 -26.76 6.09
CA ASP A 15 -7.91 -25.49 6.03
C ASP A 15 -6.96 -24.27 6.06
N ALA A 16 -7.03 -23.44 5.03
CA ALA A 16 -6.52 -22.09 5.04
C ALA A 16 -7.44 -21.20 4.20
N ASP A 17 -8.60 -20.93 4.77
CA ASP A 17 -9.41 -19.75 4.48
C ASP A 17 -8.60 -18.48 4.84
N LYS A 18 -7.67 -18.09 3.96
CA LYS A 18 -7.07 -16.74 3.89
C LYS A 18 -6.74 -16.47 2.43
N GLY A 19 -7.58 -15.67 1.78
CA GLY A 19 -7.54 -15.31 0.36
C GLY A 19 -6.16 -15.41 -0.29
N GLU A 20 -6.00 -16.39 -1.18
CA GLU A 20 -4.81 -16.55 -2.00
C GLU A 20 -4.69 -15.31 -2.91
N ARG A 21 -3.89 -14.36 -2.45
CA ARG A 21 -3.48 -13.20 -3.26
C ARG A 21 -2.69 -13.73 -4.45
N CYS A 22 -3.25 -13.57 -5.65
CA CYS A 22 -2.57 -13.99 -6.87
C CYS A 22 -1.21 -13.28 -6.99
N PRO A 23 -0.10 -14.01 -7.21
CA PRO A 23 1.26 -13.42 -7.25
C PRO A 23 1.44 -12.39 -8.37
N ALA A 24 0.67 -12.52 -9.46
CA ALA A 24 0.62 -11.55 -10.54
C ALA A 24 0.09 -10.18 -10.09
N ALA A 25 -0.97 -10.16 -9.26
CA ALA A 25 -1.53 -8.92 -8.72
C ALA A 25 -0.52 -8.22 -7.78
N SER A 26 0.18 -9.00 -6.95
CA SER A 26 1.22 -8.46 -6.05
C SER A 26 2.37 -7.80 -6.83
N LYS A 27 2.82 -8.41 -7.94
CA LYS A 27 3.87 -7.83 -8.78
C LYS A 27 3.41 -6.52 -9.43
N ALA A 28 2.19 -6.51 -9.99
CA ALA A 28 1.63 -5.33 -10.65
C ALA A 28 1.50 -4.14 -9.68
N VAL A 29 0.96 -4.36 -8.47
CA VAL A 29 0.86 -3.32 -7.43
C VAL A 29 2.23 -2.78 -7.05
N LEU A 30 3.24 -3.65 -6.89
CA LEU A 30 4.59 -3.23 -6.55
C LEU A 30 5.25 -2.38 -7.64
N GLU A 31 5.05 -2.72 -8.91
CA GLU A 31 5.55 -1.94 -10.05
C GLU A 31 4.88 -0.57 -10.13
N MET A 32 3.54 -0.53 -10.01
CA MET A 32 2.78 0.72 -9.96
C MET A 32 3.24 1.61 -8.80
N LYS A 33 3.43 1.03 -7.61
CA LYS A 33 3.87 1.76 -6.42
C LYS A 33 5.24 2.40 -6.63
N ARG A 34 6.19 1.69 -7.24
CA ARG A 34 7.51 2.26 -7.60
C ARG A 34 7.37 3.40 -8.60
N GLY A 35 6.54 3.24 -9.62
CA GLY A 35 6.28 4.27 -10.62
C GLY A 35 5.72 5.55 -10.00
N LEU A 36 4.68 5.42 -9.18
CA LEU A 36 4.08 6.54 -8.45
C LEU A 36 5.06 7.18 -7.49
N ARG A 37 5.85 6.40 -6.74
CA ARG A 37 6.88 6.95 -5.86
C ARG A 37 7.86 7.83 -6.62
N GLN A 38 8.31 7.41 -7.80
CA GLN A 38 9.21 8.21 -8.64
C GLN A 38 8.52 9.49 -9.15
N GLN A 39 7.26 9.40 -9.56
CA GLN A 39 6.49 10.55 -10.04
C GLN A 39 6.32 11.64 -8.96
N TYR A 40 6.08 11.25 -7.71
CA TYR A 40 5.77 12.18 -6.62
C TYR A 40 6.97 12.56 -5.75
N LEU A 41 8.15 11.97 -5.97
CA LEU A 41 9.33 12.16 -5.12
C LEU A 41 9.71 13.64 -4.92
N GLY A 42 9.58 14.47 -5.96
CA GLY A 42 9.91 15.90 -5.91
C GLY A 42 8.83 16.80 -5.31
N GLN A 43 7.64 16.28 -5.03
CA GLN A 43 6.51 17.06 -4.49
C GLN A 43 6.44 17.02 -2.95
N PHE A 44 7.08 16.02 -2.34
CA PHE A 44 7.09 15.84 -0.90
C PHE A 44 8.39 16.33 -0.28
N ALA A 45 8.27 17.21 0.71
CA ALA A 45 9.39 17.57 1.58
C ALA A 45 9.75 16.42 2.55
N ASP A 46 8.76 15.63 2.93
CA ASP A 46 8.90 14.44 3.78
C ASP A 46 8.56 13.17 3.00
N LEU A 47 9.58 12.40 2.64
CA LEU A 47 9.42 11.15 1.89
C LEU A 47 8.69 10.08 2.70
N HIS A 48 8.72 10.15 4.04
CA HIS A 48 7.98 9.21 4.87
C HIS A 48 6.47 9.37 4.66
N LEU A 49 5.99 10.59 4.50
CA LEU A 49 4.57 10.87 4.24
C LEU A 49 4.12 10.31 2.88
N LEU A 50 4.97 10.40 1.85
CA LEU A 50 4.72 9.77 0.55
C LEU A 50 4.61 8.25 0.70
N ASP A 51 5.60 7.63 1.34
CA ASP A 51 5.61 6.18 1.54
C ASP A 51 4.41 5.71 2.38
N LEU A 52 4.02 6.46 3.41
CA LEU A 52 2.82 6.17 4.22
C LEU A 52 1.54 6.20 3.38
N SER A 53 1.38 7.24 2.55
CA SER A 53 0.19 7.40 1.69
C SER A 53 0.07 6.26 0.68
N LEU A 54 1.20 5.82 0.12
CA LEU A 54 1.23 4.67 -0.79
C LEU A 54 0.93 3.35 -0.07
N HIS A 55 1.39 3.16 1.16
CA HIS A 55 1.04 1.98 1.98
C HIS A 55 -0.43 1.96 2.35
N GLU A 56 -1.03 3.10 2.68
CA GLU A 56 -2.46 3.19 2.99
C GLU A 56 -3.30 2.84 1.77
N ALA A 57 -2.97 3.41 0.60
CA ALA A 57 -3.63 3.07 -0.66
C ALA A 57 -3.50 1.58 -1.01
N GLU A 58 -2.31 0.99 -0.80
CA GLU A 58 -2.06 -0.44 -0.99
C GLU A 58 -2.93 -1.28 -0.05
N SER A 59 -2.99 -0.92 1.24
CA SER A 59 -3.81 -1.64 2.21
C SER A 59 -5.29 -1.65 1.80
N VAL A 60 -5.84 -0.50 1.43
CA VAL A 60 -7.24 -0.38 0.99
C VAL A 60 -7.48 -1.15 -0.31
N ALA A 61 -6.53 -1.14 -1.24
CA ALA A 61 -6.63 -1.90 -2.48
C ALA A 61 -6.72 -3.42 -2.21
N TRP A 62 -6.00 -3.92 -1.20
CA TRP A 62 -6.04 -5.34 -0.80
C TRP A 62 -7.37 -5.77 -0.18
N ASP A 63 -8.19 -4.85 0.30
CA ASP A 63 -9.55 -5.14 0.76
C ASP A 63 -10.54 -5.32 -0.40
N THR A 64 -10.13 -5.02 -1.64
CA THR A 64 -10.92 -5.21 -2.87
C THR A 64 -10.62 -6.56 -3.55
N THR A 65 -11.51 -7.00 -4.43
CA THR A 65 -11.31 -8.22 -5.24
C THR A 65 -10.18 -8.07 -6.29
N PHE A 66 -9.90 -6.85 -6.75
CA PHE A 66 -8.92 -6.58 -7.81
C PHE A 66 -7.94 -5.46 -7.43
N PRO A 67 -6.99 -5.71 -6.52
CA PRO A 67 -6.11 -4.68 -5.95
C PRO A 67 -5.35 -3.87 -6.99
N HIS A 68 -4.87 -4.51 -8.05
CA HIS A 68 -4.13 -3.88 -9.13
C HIS A 68 -4.96 -2.91 -9.99
N LEU A 69 -6.30 -3.03 -9.99
CA LEU A 69 -7.18 -2.08 -10.68
C LEU A 69 -7.46 -0.84 -9.84
N PHE A 70 -7.63 -1.02 -8.52
CA PHE A 70 -8.00 0.07 -7.61
C PHE A 70 -6.79 0.82 -7.06
N PHE A 71 -5.66 0.15 -6.87
CA PHE A 71 -4.44 0.73 -6.32
C PHE A 71 -4.01 2.05 -6.97
N PRO A 72 -3.89 2.18 -8.32
CA PRO A 72 -3.39 3.41 -8.92
C PRO A 72 -4.26 4.64 -8.60
N ILE A 73 -5.59 4.48 -8.66
CA ILE A 73 -6.54 5.54 -8.35
C ILE A 73 -6.48 5.89 -6.85
N LEU A 74 -6.53 4.88 -5.97
CA LEU A 74 -6.44 5.09 -4.52
C LEU A 74 -5.12 5.76 -4.13
N ALA A 75 -4.03 5.40 -4.79
CA ALA A 75 -2.72 5.97 -4.53
C ALA A 75 -2.66 7.45 -4.94
N GLU A 76 -3.17 7.81 -6.12
CA GLU A 76 -3.26 9.21 -6.55
C GLU A 76 -4.10 10.06 -5.58
N GLU A 77 -5.25 9.54 -5.15
CA GLU A 77 -6.13 10.21 -4.18
C GLU A 77 -5.43 10.41 -2.82
N LYS A 78 -4.83 9.35 -2.26
CA LYS A 78 -4.15 9.41 -0.96
C LYS A 78 -2.94 10.34 -0.99
N VAL A 79 -2.13 10.27 -2.05
CA VAL A 79 -0.95 11.12 -2.24
C VAL A 79 -1.34 12.59 -2.37
N THR A 80 -2.36 12.89 -3.19
CA THR A 80 -2.87 14.26 -3.35
C THR A 80 -3.41 14.82 -2.04
N ASN A 81 -4.19 14.03 -1.32
CA ASN A 81 -4.72 14.41 -0.01
C ASN A 81 -3.60 14.65 1.02
N ALA A 82 -2.55 13.84 1.00
CA ALA A 82 -1.40 14.00 1.87
C ALA A 82 -0.61 15.29 1.58
N LEU A 83 -0.46 15.69 0.31
CA LEU A 83 0.14 16.97 -0.07
C LEU A 83 -0.66 18.15 0.46
N VAL A 84 -1.98 18.14 0.25
CA VAL A 84 -2.89 19.18 0.75
C VAL A 84 -2.84 19.26 2.28
N TRP A 85 -2.82 18.11 2.96
CA TRP A 85 -2.69 18.06 4.41
C TRP A 85 -1.34 18.60 4.89
N ALA A 86 -0.22 18.24 4.24
CA ALA A 86 1.11 18.71 4.60
C ALA A 86 1.23 20.24 4.47
N GLU A 87 0.62 20.83 3.45
CA GLU A 87 0.55 22.28 3.27
C GLU A 87 -0.20 22.94 4.44
N ARG A 88 -1.38 22.40 4.79
CA ARG A 88 -2.16 22.89 5.93
C ARG A 88 -1.38 22.78 7.24
N GLN A 89 -0.65 21.69 7.45
CA GLN A 89 0.17 21.53 8.65
C GLN A 89 1.31 22.55 8.74
N ARG A 90 1.93 22.93 7.60
CA ARG A 90 2.94 23.99 7.58
C ARG A 90 2.34 25.34 7.96
N ALA A 91 1.16 25.67 7.43
CA ALA A 91 0.46 26.90 7.79
C ALA A 91 0.13 26.97 9.29
N VAL A 92 -0.37 25.88 9.89
CA VAL A 92 -0.67 25.80 11.33
C VAL A 92 0.59 25.91 12.20
N LYS A 93 1.70 25.28 11.79
CA LYS A 93 2.97 25.37 12.51
C LYS A 93 3.54 26.79 12.47
N ALA A 94 3.45 27.46 11.32
CA ALA A 94 3.89 28.85 11.18
C ALA A 94 3.11 29.79 12.11
N SER A 95 1.78 29.68 12.13
CA SER A 95 0.96 30.54 13.00
C SER A 95 1.17 30.27 14.49
N THR A 96 1.36 29.01 14.88
CA THR A 96 1.63 28.65 16.29
C THR A 96 2.98 29.19 16.76
N SER A 97 3.99 29.19 15.87
CA SER A 97 5.31 29.73 16.17
C SER A 97 5.24 31.23 16.50
N GLU A 98 4.49 32.02 15.72
CA GLU A 98 4.30 33.46 15.95
C GLU A 98 3.59 33.75 17.29
N LEU A 99 2.58 32.95 17.64
CA LEU A 99 1.86 33.10 18.91
C LEU A 99 2.71 32.71 20.13
N SER A 100 3.61 31.74 19.98
CA SER A 100 4.48 31.29 21.08
C SER A 100 5.59 32.27 21.45
N PHE A 101 5.97 33.18 20.55
CA PHE A 101 7.02 34.19 20.80
C PHE A 101 6.45 35.52 21.32
N ALA A 102 5.13 35.71 21.29
CA ALA A 102 4.45 36.92 21.73
C ALA A 102 3.91 36.84 23.18
N ALA A 103 4.16 35.74 23.89
CA ALA A 103 3.76 35.50 25.28
C ALA A 103 4.98 35.52 26.21
#